data_AF-A0A2S5JH18-F1
#
_entry.id   AF-A0A2S5JH18-F1
#
_cell.length_a   1.000
_cell.length_b   1.000
_cell.length_c   1.000
_cell.angle_alpha   90.00
_cell.angle_beta   90.00
_cell.angle_gamma   90.00
#
_symmetry.space_group_name_H-M   'P 1'
#
loop_
_entity.id
_entity.type
_entity.pdbx_description
1 polymer ?
#
loop_
_entity_poly.entity_id
_entity_poly.type
_entity_poly.pdbx_seq_one_letter_code
_entity_poly.pdbx_strand_id
1 'polypeptide(L)'
;MNSRRKGVLLLTERRSGSNWLGSLARNAKLGNSEEWLDKRQLGLEPEAVDATTCFETALERSSQGCAGFFVKIFPSHLYEMQDAFGMDFIAWCRERHDVALITLTRNDRLRQAISFSRALQSDQWTARHDAKRKPEYDFHQIARCLFLIGRSYSCSLSLHV
;
A
#
# COMPACT_ATOMS: atom_id res chain seq x y z
N MET A 1 24.50 -7.30 -15.86
CA MET A 1 23.44 -8.31 -15.65
C MET A 1 22.73 -7.95 -14.36
N ASN A 2 21.56 -7.30 -14.41
CA ASN A 2 20.79 -7.06 -13.19
C ASN A 2 20.19 -8.40 -12.74
N SER A 3 20.62 -8.86 -11.58
CA SER A 3 20.08 -10.07 -10.96
C SER A 3 18.61 -9.82 -10.59
N ARG A 4 17.72 -10.75 -10.97
CA ARG A 4 16.32 -10.68 -10.56
C ARG A 4 16.25 -10.80 -9.03
N ARG A 5 15.66 -9.79 -8.37
CA ARG A 5 15.41 -9.82 -6.92
C ARG A 5 14.14 -10.59 -6.61
N LYS A 6 14.05 -11.13 -5.39
CA LYS A 6 12.80 -11.69 -4.85
C LYS A 6 11.97 -10.59 -4.20
N GLY A 7 10.68 -10.53 -4.49
CA GLY A 7 9.79 -9.47 -4.00
C GLY A 7 8.44 -9.97 -3.50
N VAL A 8 7.86 -9.26 -2.55
CA VAL A 8 6.46 -9.43 -2.13
C VAL A 8 5.71 -8.14 -2.43
N LEU A 9 4.63 -8.26 -3.19
CA LEU A 9 3.68 -7.17 -3.43
C LEU A 9 2.39 -7.49 -2.67
N LEU A 10 2.13 -6.73 -1.60
CA LEU A 10 0.98 -6.90 -0.74
C LEU A 10 -0.18 -6.01 -1.20
N LEU A 11 -1.16 -6.63 -1.85
CA LEU A 11 -2.40 -5.99 -2.29
C LEU A 11 -3.39 -5.92 -1.11
N THR A 12 -3.74 -4.72 -0.67
CA THR A 12 -4.61 -4.55 0.51
C THR A 12 -5.28 -3.18 0.52
N GLU A 13 -5.90 -2.82 1.64
CA GLU A 13 -6.48 -1.49 1.87
C GLU A 13 -6.16 -1.03 3.30
N ARG A 14 -6.22 0.28 3.52
CA ARG A 14 -6.03 0.92 4.82
C ARG A 14 -6.86 0.23 5.91
N ARG A 15 -6.25 0.11 7.09
CA ARG A 15 -6.84 -0.49 8.30
C ARG A 15 -7.19 -1.99 8.20
N SER A 16 -6.64 -2.69 7.20
CA SER A 16 -6.76 -4.15 7.07
C SER A 16 -5.95 -4.95 8.10
N GLY A 17 -4.97 -4.32 8.75
CA GLY A 17 -3.95 -5.02 9.55
C GLY A 17 -2.59 -5.11 8.84
N SER A 18 -2.47 -4.54 7.65
CA SER A 18 -1.24 -4.51 6.84
C SER A 18 0.00 -3.94 7.57
N ASN A 19 -0.17 -2.98 8.48
CA ASN A 19 0.94 -2.47 9.29
C ASN A 19 1.47 -3.52 10.29
N TRP A 20 0.59 -4.34 10.87
CA TRP A 20 0.99 -5.42 11.76
C TRP A 20 1.74 -6.51 10.98
N LEU A 21 1.21 -6.93 9.83
CA LEU A 21 1.91 -7.86 8.93
C LEU A 21 3.26 -7.30 8.48
N GLY A 22 3.32 -6.01 8.13
CA GLY A 22 4.56 -5.34 7.74
C GLY A 22 5.61 -5.34 8.85
N SER A 23 5.21 -5.22 10.12
CA SER A 23 6.13 -5.34 11.25
C SER A 23 6.72 -6.74 11.40
N LEU A 24 5.92 -7.79 11.14
CA LEU A 24 6.38 -9.18 11.13
C LEU A 24 7.35 -9.42 9.97
N ALA A 25 7.01 -8.93 8.76
CA ALA A 25 7.86 -9.03 7.58
C ALA A 25 9.22 -8.36 7.78
N ARG A 26 9.25 -7.18 8.41
CA ARG A 26 10.48 -6.46 8.75
C ARG A 26 11.35 -7.29 9.72
N ASN A 27 10.75 -7.86 10.77
CA ASN A 27 11.47 -8.71 11.71
C ASN A 27 12.00 -10.00 11.06
N ALA A 28 11.28 -10.54 10.09
CA ALA A 28 11.69 -11.70 9.29
C ALA A 28 12.70 -11.36 8.17
N LYS A 29 13.15 -10.11 8.06
CA LYS A 29 14.04 -9.62 6.99
C LYS A 29 13.51 -9.87 5.57
N LEU A 30 12.20 -9.75 5.38
CA LEU A 30 11.56 -9.85 4.06
C LEU A 30 11.49 -8.52 3.31
N GLY A 31 11.86 -7.42 3.97
CA GLY A 31 11.81 -6.07 3.42
C GLY A 31 11.04 -5.12 4.31
N ASN A 32 10.99 -3.86 3.88
CA ASN A 32 10.32 -2.79 4.60
C ASN A 32 8.94 -2.52 3.97
N SER A 33 7.88 -3.10 4.55
CA SER A 33 6.51 -3.09 4.00
C SER A 33 5.74 -1.78 4.26
N GLU A 34 6.22 -0.65 3.73
CA GLU A 34 5.49 0.63 3.74
C GLU A 34 4.82 0.92 2.39
N GLU A 35 4.09 2.04 2.32
CA GLU A 35 3.32 2.47 1.16
C GLU A 35 4.23 3.27 0.21
N TRP A 36 5.28 2.63 -0.29
CA TRP A 36 6.32 3.29 -1.11
C TRP A 36 5.85 3.82 -2.46
N LEU A 37 4.59 3.60 -2.84
CA LEU A 37 3.98 4.22 -4.02
C LEU A 37 3.19 5.47 -3.68
N ASP A 38 3.01 5.78 -2.39
CA ASP A 38 2.46 7.06 -1.96
C ASP A 38 3.51 8.15 -2.21
N LYS A 39 3.16 9.11 -3.07
CA LYS A 39 4.00 10.25 -3.44
C LYS A 39 4.54 11.01 -2.21
N ARG A 40 3.73 11.13 -1.16
CA ARG A 40 4.12 11.78 0.10
C ARG A 40 5.21 11.00 0.84
N GLN A 41 5.19 9.67 0.74
CA GLN A 41 6.20 8.82 1.36
C GLN A 41 7.48 8.76 0.52
N LEU A 42 7.36 8.85 -0.81
CA LEU A 42 8.52 8.93 -1.70
C LEU A 42 9.26 10.27 -1.57
N GLY A 43 8.56 11.37 -1.29
CA GLY A 43 9.16 12.71 -1.27
C GLY A 43 9.67 13.11 -2.65
N LEU A 44 9.04 12.57 -3.70
CA LEU A 44 9.33 12.85 -5.10
C LEU A 44 8.20 13.72 -5.65
N GLU A 45 8.56 14.83 -6.29
CA GLU A 45 7.62 15.60 -7.10
C GLU A 45 7.39 14.84 -8.42
N PRO A 46 6.17 14.34 -8.69
CA PRO A 46 5.89 13.46 -9.83
C PRO A 46 6.20 14.10 -11.19
N GLU A 47 6.10 15.42 -11.29
CA GLU A 47 6.43 16.15 -12.52
C GLU A 47 7.94 16.21 -12.80
N ALA A 48 8.79 15.85 -11.82
CA ALA A 48 10.23 15.98 -11.89
C ALA A 48 10.97 14.65 -12.10
N VAL A 49 10.28 13.50 -12.06
CA VAL A 49 10.89 12.18 -12.20
C VAL A 49 10.10 11.29 -13.16
N ASP A 50 10.81 10.46 -13.93
CA ASP A 50 10.17 9.43 -14.72
C ASP A 50 9.69 8.24 -13.86
N ALA A 51 8.82 7.42 -14.45
CA ALA A 51 8.21 6.28 -13.79
C ALA A 51 9.23 5.22 -13.32
N THR A 52 10.28 4.98 -14.10
CA THR A 52 11.29 3.97 -13.78
C THR A 52 12.09 4.42 -12.56
N THR A 53 12.48 5.69 -12.52
CA THR A 53 13.15 6.30 -11.36
C THR A 53 12.28 6.21 -10.11
N CYS A 54 10.98 6.52 -10.23
CA CYS A 54 10.01 6.38 -9.15
C CYS A 54 9.94 4.93 -8.61
N PHE A 55 9.81 3.96 -9.52
CA PHE A 55 9.65 2.55 -9.17
C PHE A 55 10.93 1.94 -8.57
N GLU A 56 12.10 2.25 -9.12
CA GLU A 56 13.37 1.80 -8.55
C GLU A 56 13.59 2.42 -7.16
N THR A 57 13.25 3.70 -6.96
CA THR A 57 13.31 4.34 -5.63
C THR A 57 12.39 3.60 -4.62
N ALA A 58 11.18 3.24 -5.03
CA ALA A 58 10.27 2.46 -4.20
C ALA A 58 10.85 1.07 -3.87
N LEU A 59 11.51 0.41 -4.82
CA LEU A 59 12.18 -0.86 -4.61
C LEU A 59 13.39 -0.76 -3.68
N GLU A 60 14.21 0.28 -3.81
CA GLU A 60 15.36 0.51 -2.92
C GLU A 60 14.90 0.71 -1.47
N ARG A 61 13.87 1.53 -1.25
CA ARG A 61 13.33 1.78 0.10
C ARG A 61 12.69 0.54 0.70
N SER A 62 11.97 -0.24 -0.11
CA SER A 62 11.38 -1.51 0.34
C SER A 62 12.42 -2.62 0.56
N SER A 63 13.63 -2.50 0.02
CA SER A 63 14.71 -3.46 0.21
C SER A 63 15.56 -3.19 1.46
N GLN A 64 15.39 -2.06 2.14
CA GLN A 64 16.24 -1.64 3.27
C GLN A 64 16.37 -2.75 4.33
N GLY A 65 17.60 -3.23 4.54
CA GLY A 65 17.92 -4.26 5.53
C GLY A 65 17.74 -5.71 5.06
N CYS A 66 17.50 -5.97 3.77
CA CYS A 66 17.42 -7.33 3.23
C CYS A 66 17.81 -7.41 1.73
N ALA A 67 17.89 -8.64 1.19
CA ALA A 67 18.22 -8.89 -0.22
C ALA A 67 16.99 -8.90 -1.16
N GLY A 68 15.78 -8.97 -0.60
CA GLY A 68 14.52 -8.89 -1.33
C GLY A 68 13.85 -7.53 -1.15
N PHE A 69 12.58 -7.43 -1.52
CA PHE A 69 11.75 -6.25 -1.26
C PHE A 69 10.33 -6.61 -0.85
N PHE A 70 9.68 -5.71 -0.10
CA PHE A 70 8.28 -5.86 0.29
C PHE A 70 7.55 -4.52 0.10
N VAL A 71 6.57 -4.47 -0.81
CA VAL A 71 5.81 -3.24 -1.10
C VAL A 71 4.34 -3.44 -0.75
N LYS A 72 3.78 -2.50 0.04
CA LYS A 72 2.36 -2.44 0.34
C LYS A 72 1.65 -1.58 -0.70
N ILE A 73 0.65 -2.15 -1.37
CA ILE A 73 -0.06 -1.51 -2.48
C ILE A 73 -1.54 -1.41 -2.11
N PHE A 74 -2.05 -0.18 -2.19
CA PHE A 74 -3.48 0.08 -2.21
C PHE A 74 -3.92 0.34 -3.66
N PRO A 75 -5.14 -0.02 -4.05
CA PRO A 75 -5.64 0.25 -5.40
C PRO A 75 -5.56 1.73 -5.80
N SER A 76 -5.68 2.66 -4.85
CA SER A 76 -5.46 4.08 -5.12
C SER A 76 -4.06 4.37 -5.65
N HIS A 77 -3.03 3.69 -5.15
CA HIS A 77 -1.65 3.88 -5.63
C HIS A 77 -1.51 3.42 -7.08
N LEU A 78 -2.12 2.30 -7.46
CA LEU A 78 -2.07 1.81 -8.84
C LEU A 78 -2.76 2.80 -9.80
N TYR A 79 -3.92 3.31 -9.39
CA TYR A 79 -4.62 4.34 -10.16
C TYR A 79 -3.76 5.60 -10.30
N GLU A 80 -3.17 6.09 -9.21
CA GLU A 80 -2.31 7.28 -9.22
C GLU A 80 -1.05 7.10 -10.09
N MET A 81 -0.46 5.90 -10.12
CA MET A 81 0.68 5.60 -10.99
C MET A 81 0.27 5.51 -12.47
N GLN A 82 -0.87 4.88 -12.76
CA GLN A 82 -1.40 4.80 -14.12
C GLN A 82 -1.77 6.18 -14.65
N ASP A 83 -2.38 7.03 -13.82
CA ASP A 83 -2.76 8.40 -14.17
C ASP A 83 -1.53 9.29 -14.37
N ALA A 84 -0.53 9.20 -13.49
CA ALA A 84 0.66 10.04 -13.56
C ALA A 84 1.65 9.61 -14.65
N PHE A 85 1.80 8.31 -14.90
CA PHE A 85 2.89 7.77 -15.71
C PHE A 85 2.44 6.88 -16.86
N GLY A 86 1.16 6.50 -16.93
CA GLY A 86 0.67 5.52 -17.90
C GLY A 86 1.20 4.10 -17.69
N MET A 87 1.77 3.79 -16.52
CA MET A 87 2.48 2.54 -16.24
C MET A 87 1.86 1.74 -15.08
N ASP A 88 1.79 0.42 -15.26
CA ASP A 88 1.42 -0.54 -14.22
C ASP A 88 2.66 -1.01 -13.46
N PHE A 89 2.76 -0.61 -12.19
CA PHE A 89 3.84 -0.99 -11.29
C PHE A 89 3.95 -2.52 -11.08
N ILE A 90 2.83 -3.22 -10.98
CA ILE A 90 2.82 -4.67 -10.75
C ILE A 90 3.38 -5.39 -11.96
N ALA A 91 2.92 -5.02 -13.16
CA ALA A 91 3.43 -5.57 -14.41
C ALA A 91 4.93 -5.27 -14.57
N TRP A 92 5.34 -4.03 -14.29
CA TRP A 92 6.75 -3.62 -14.35
C TRP A 92 7.65 -4.44 -13.41
N CYS A 93 7.19 -4.72 -12.18
CA CYS A 93 7.89 -5.58 -11.23
C CYS A 93 7.96 -7.04 -11.71
N ARG A 94 6.86 -7.61 -12.22
CA ARG A 94 6.81 -9.01 -12.68
C ARG A 94 7.73 -9.29 -13.86
N GLU A 95 7.95 -8.30 -14.72
CA GLU A 95 8.87 -8.43 -15.85
C GLU A 95 10.34 -8.51 -15.40
N ARG A 96 10.69 -7.76 -14.34
CA ARG A 96 12.07 -7.52 -13.88
C ARG A 96 12.50 -8.39 -12.71
N HIS A 97 11.57 -8.89 -11.90
CA HIS A 97 11.83 -9.51 -10.62
C HIS A 97 10.96 -10.75 -10.40
N ASP A 98 11.42 -11.62 -9.49
CA ASP A 98 10.66 -12.79 -9.05
C ASP A 98 9.73 -12.35 -7.90
N VAL A 99 8.46 -12.09 -8.21
CA VAL A 99 7.52 -11.47 -7.27
C VAL A 99 6.36 -12.37 -6.89
N ALA A 100 6.08 -12.44 -5.59
CA ALA A 100 4.87 -13.02 -5.05
C ALA A 100 3.80 -11.94 -4.86
N LEU A 101 2.62 -12.17 -5.43
CA LEU A 101 1.42 -11.37 -5.16
C LEU A 101 0.69 -11.94 -3.96
N ILE A 102 0.52 -11.14 -2.91
CA ILE A 102 -0.21 -11.54 -1.70
C ILE A 102 -1.37 -10.57 -1.49
N THR A 103 -2.59 -11.09 -1.32
CA THR A 103 -3.74 -10.26 -0.94
C THR A 103 -4.01 -10.38 0.55
N LEU A 104 -4.17 -9.23 1.23
CA LEU A 104 -4.62 -9.17 2.62
C LEU A 104 -5.96 -8.44 2.70
N THR A 105 -7.00 -9.18 3.10
CA THR A 105 -8.33 -8.63 3.36
C THR A 105 -8.70 -8.78 4.82
N ARG A 106 -9.54 -7.86 5.32
CA ARG A 106 -10.17 -8.01 6.63
C ARG A 106 -11.63 -8.43 6.46
N ASN A 107 -12.01 -9.55 7.08
CA ASN A 107 -13.36 -10.09 6.97
C ASN A 107 -14.41 -9.14 7.57
N ASP A 108 -14.11 -8.54 8.72
CA ASP A 108 -14.97 -7.52 9.34
C ASP A 108 -14.76 -6.14 8.68
N ARG A 109 -15.43 -5.96 7.55
CA ARG A 109 -15.35 -4.75 6.72
C ARG A 109 -16.00 -3.53 7.40
N LEU A 110 -17.02 -3.74 8.22
CA LEU A 110 -17.67 -2.64 8.93
C LEU A 110 -16.73 -2.05 10.00
N ARG A 111 -16.09 -2.89 10.83
CA ARG A 111 -15.10 -2.39 11.79
C ARG A 111 -13.89 -1.77 11.09
N GLN A 112 -13.51 -2.29 9.93
CA GLN A 112 -12.48 -1.66 9.11
C GLN A 112 -12.89 -0.27 8.65
N ALA A 113 -14.11 -0.11 8.12
CA ALA A 113 -14.65 1.16 7.65
C ALA A 113 -14.76 2.20 8.77
N ILE A 114 -15.25 1.79 9.95
CA ILE A 114 -15.28 2.64 11.15
C ILE A 114 -13.85 3.07 11.51
N SER A 115 -12.91 2.12 11.55
CA SER A 115 -11.52 2.43 11.87
C SER A 115 -10.87 3.36 10.84
N PHE A 116 -11.27 3.27 9.57
CA PHE A 116 -10.75 4.09 8.49
C PHE A 116 -11.33 5.51 8.55
N SER A 117 -12.65 5.63 8.73
CA SER A 117 -13.32 6.92 8.95
C SER A 117 -12.69 7.69 10.12
N ARG A 118 -12.46 7.02 11.26
CA ARG A 118 -11.77 7.64 12.41
C ARG A 118 -10.37 8.14 12.04
N ALA A 119 -9.58 7.34 11.34
CA ALA A 119 -8.23 7.71 10.94
C ALA A 119 -8.22 8.90 9.96
N LEU A 120 -9.19 8.99 9.04
CA LEU A 120 -9.36 10.14 8.15
C LEU A 120 -9.67 11.43 8.92
N GLN A 121 -10.43 11.36 10.01
CA GLN A 121 -10.78 12.55 10.80
C GLN A 121 -9.67 13.00 11.75
N SER A 122 -9.00 12.05 12.40
CA SER A 122 -8.04 12.34 13.46
C SER A 122 -6.58 12.37 12.97
N ASP A 123 -6.33 11.99 11.72
CA ASP A 123 -5.02 11.75 11.13
C ASP A 123 -4.20 10.68 11.90
N GLN A 124 -4.89 9.86 12.70
CA GLN A 124 -4.28 8.83 13.55
C GLN A 124 -4.25 7.47 12.84
N TRP A 125 -3.22 7.27 12.03
CA TRP A 125 -3.05 6.05 11.23
C TRP A 125 -2.43 4.88 12.01
N THR A 126 -1.72 5.17 13.11
CA THR A 126 -1.13 4.16 14.01
C THR A 126 -1.49 4.46 15.46
N ALA A 127 -1.44 3.44 16.33
CA ALA A 127 -1.71 3.60 17.76
C ALA A 127 -0.69 4.48 18.50
N ARG A 128 0.45 4.79 17.87
CA ARG A 128 1.54 5.57 18.46
C ARG A 128 1.46 7.07 18.17
N HIS A 129 0.56 7.50 17.28
CA HIS A 129 0.33 8.91 17.04
C HIS A 129 -0.84 9.40 17.89
N ASP A 130 -0.74 10.63 18.40
CA ASP A 130 -1.85 11.29 19.06
C ASP A 130 -2.89 11.74 18.03
N ALA A 131 -4.16 11.62 18.41
CA ALA A 131 -5.26 12.07 17.57
C ALA A 131 -5.26 13.61 17.49
N LYS A 132 -5.18 14.18 16.28
CA LYS A 132 -5.28 15.64 16.09
C LYS A 132 -6.67 16.18 16.43
N ARG A 133 -7.69 15.32 16.38
CA ARG A 133 -9.10 15.63 16.66
C ARG A 133 -9.79 14.42 17.30
N LYS A 134 -10.79 14.68 18.14
CA LYS A 134 -11.68 13.63 18.65
C LYS A 134 -12.56 13.13 17.49
N PRO A 135 -12.49 11.85 17.11
CA PRO A 135 -13.29 11.35 16.01
C PRO A 135 -14.77 11.22 16.40
N GLU A 136 -15.65 11.55 15.46
CA GLU A 136 -17.10 11.44 15.56
C GLU A 136 -17.61 10.33 14.64
N TYR A 137 -18.69 9.66 15.05
CA TYR A 137 -19.31 8.63 14.23
C TYR A 137 -20.26 9.27 13.23
N ASP A 138 -19.79 9.44 11.99
CA ASP A 138 -20.59 9.93 10.88
C ASP A 138 -21.00 8.78 9.95
N PHE A 139 -22.30 8.58 9.78
CA PHE A 139 -22.85 7.50 8.96
C PHE A 139 -22.36 7.59 7.51
N HIS A 140 -22.39 8.78 6.91
CA HIS A 140 -22.04 8.97 5.50
C HIS A 140 -20.56 8.66 5.24
N GLN A 141 -19.66 9.11 6.11
CA GLN A 141 -18.23 8.85 5.98
C GLN A 141 -17.92 7.37 6.20
N ILE A 142 -18.56 6.72 7.18
CA ILE A 142 -18.39 5.27 7.41
C ILE A 142 -18.89 4.49 6.18
N ALA A 143 -20.05 4.85 5.63
CA ALA A 143 -20.58 4.23 4.42
C ALA A 143 -19.64 4.40 3.22
N ARG A 144 -19.10 5.62 3.01
CA ARG A 144 -18.09 5.88 1.96
C ARG A 144 -16.85 5.00 2.14
N CYS A 145 -16.33 4.89 3.37
CA CYS A 145 -15.18 4.03 3.66
C CYS A 145 -15.49 2.55 3.37
N LEU A 146 -16.69 2.08 3.75
CA LEU A 146 -17.13 0.71 3.50
C LEU A 146 -17.18 0.38 2.02
N PHE A 147 -17.76 1.26 1.20
CA PHE A 147 -17.81 1.07 -0.25
C PHE A 147 -16.44 1.13 -0.90
N LEU A 148 -15.57 2.04 -0.45
CA LEU A 148 -14.19 2.12 -0.93
C LEU A 148 -13.43 0.82 -0.64
N ILE A 149 -13.47 0.32 0.59
CA ILE A 149 -12.86 -0.95 0.98
C ILE A 149 -13.37 -2.10 0.10
N GLY A 150 -14.69 -2.15 -0.12
CA GLY A 150 -15.31 -3.15 -0.99
C GLY A 150 -14.73 -3.13 -2.40
N ARG A 151 -14.66 -1.93 -3.03
CA ARG A 151 -14.08 -1.76 -4.37
C ARG A 151 -12.60 -2.12 -4.41
N SER A 152 -11.84 -1.73 -3.39
CA SER A 152 -10.41 -2.01 -3.31
C SER A 152 -10.12 -3.52 -3.28
N TYR A 153 -10.91 -4.28 -2.53
CA TYR A 153 -10.77 -5.74 -2.47
C TYR A 153 -11.21 -6.43 -3.75
N SER A 154 -12.27 -5.96 -4.40
CA SER A 154 -12.64 -6.48 -5.72
C SER A 154 -11.52 -6.30 -6.75
N CYS A 155 -10.89 -5.12 -6.79
CA CYS A 155 -9.73 -4.85 -7.65
C CYS A 155 -8.53 -5.75 -7.32
N SER A 156 -8.20 -5.89 -6.03
CA SER A 156 -7.06 -6.72 -5.60
C SER A 156 -7.24 -8.20 -5.94
N LEU A 157 -8.47 -8.70 -5.87
CA LEU A 157 -8.80 -10.09 -6.18
C LEU A 157 -8.83 -10.37 -7.69
N SER A 158 -9.22 -9.39 -8.51
CA SER A 158 -9.20 -9.55 -9.97
C SER A 158 -7.79 -9.64 -10.57
N LEU A 159 -6.76 -9.19 -9.84
CA LEU A 159 -5.36 -9.23 -10.29
C LEU A 159 -4.70 -10.62 -10.17
N HIS A 160 -5.40 -11.60 -9.59
CA HIS A 160 -4.95 -13.00 -9.52
C HIS A 160 -5.50 -13.89 -10.65
N VAL A 161 -6.36 -13.34 -11.51
CA VAL A 161 -6.99 -14.02 -12.65
C VAL A 161 -6.21 -13.71 -13.92
#